data_AF-A0A372F9E7-F1
#
_entry.id   AF-A0A372F9E7-F1
#
_cell.length_a   1.000
_cell.length_b   1.000
_cell.length_c   1.000
_cell.angle_alpha   90.00
_cell.angle_beta   90.00
_cell.angle_gamma   90.00
#
_symmetry.space_group_name_H-M   'P 1'
#
loop_
_entity.id
_entity.type
_entity.pdbx_description
1 polymer ?
#
loop_
_entity_poly.entity_id
_entity_poly.type
_entity_poly.pdbx_seq_one_letter_code
_entity_poly.pdbx_strand_id
1 'polypeptide(L)'
;MLNVFESKTLIQPLIDRVFKEIKHQLYPSYRYLQGNCHCNAHLSSLLLKKHNIPHKKIWVFAPCRYSETSNEVFLIQDPNHMTPKGYIRWGYHVAPIVQQGNQDLIFDFNFSEEAPLNLEEWLSHMNTKNYQYKIEEPENFLFYSSPGLKKPNKSLFNGNFYPIEGTCLENKWFEKGLAANETALTMHEEVIKPALRNNAPSVLITDYKYLIGSINNFECVFRDKSFNRRMTPEFQEKYHNLINYYRGVFEDNIEKWSKLIQDIV
;
A
#
# COMPACT_ATOMS: atom_id res chain seq x y z
N MET A 1 18.90 -25.37 3.73
CA MET A 1 18.19 -25.58 4.99
C MET A 1 16.81 -24.96 4.85
N LEU A 2 15.82 -25.79 4.47
CA LEU A 2 14.42 -25.39 4.36
C LEU A 2 13.80 -25.51 5.75
N ASN A 3 13.46 -24.40 6.39
CA ASN A 3 12.66 -24.43 7.60
C ASN A 3 11.23 -24.82 7.19
N VAL A 4 10.89 -26.07 7.46
CA VAL A 4 9.56 -26.63 7.36
C VAL A 4 8.71 -25.95 8.42
N PHE A 5 7.75 -25.14 8.00
CA PHE A 5 6.68 -24.70 8.87
C PHE A 5 5.95 -25.93 9.42
N GLU A 6 5.90 -26.08 10.74
CA GLU A 6 5.08 -27.10 11.39
C GLU A 6 3.61 -26.84 11.04
N SER A 7 3.06 -27.66 10.15
CA SER A 7 1.73 -27.46 9.58
C SER A 7 0.66 -28.01 10.52
N LYS A 8 -0.07 -27.12 11.19
CA LYS A 8 -1.48 -27.40 11.45
C LYS A 8 -2.18 -27.32 10.09
N THR A 9 -2.80 -28.42 9.63
CA THR A 9 -3.63 -28.39 8.42
C THR A 9 -4.75 -27.36 8.62
N LEU A 10 -4.63 -26.21 7.97
CA LEU A 10 -5.65 -25.17 8.00
C LEU A 10 -6.88 -25.65 7.21
N ILE A 11 -8.04 -25.61 7.84
CA ILE A 11 -9.29 -26.06 7.21
C ILE A 11 -9.84 -24.91 6.36
N GLN A 12 -10.19 -25.19 5.09
CA GLN A 12 -10.66 -24.20 4.11
C GLN A 12 -11.72 -23.21 4.65
N PRO A 13 -12.77 -23.64 5.39
CA PRO A 13 -13.79 -22.71 5.87
C PRO A 13 -13.26 -21.64 6.81
N LEU A 14 -12.19 -21.92 7.57
CA LEU A 14 -11.54 -20.93 8.41
C LEU A 14 -10.81 -19.87 7.57
N ILE A 15 -10.09 -20.32 6.54
CA ILE A 15 -9.36 -19.45 5.61
C ILE A 15 -10.31 -18.52 4.88
N ASP A 16 -11.41 -19.04 4.34
CA ASP A 16 -12.43 -18.25 3.63
C ASP A 16 -13.08 -17.20 4.56
N ARG A 17 -13.37 -17.59 5.81
CA ARG A 17 -13.94 -16.69 6.81
C ARG A 17 -12.98 -15.54 7.13
N VAL A 18 -11.71 -15.86 7.39
CA VAL A 18 -10.71 -14.84 7.73
C VAL A 18 -10.37 -13.97 6.52
N PHE A 19 -10.33 -14.52 5.31
CA PHE A 19 -10.17 -13.73 4.08
C PHE A 19 -11.28 -12.68 3.93
N LYS A 20 -12.54 -13.06 4.18
CA LYS A 20 -13.69 -12.14 4.16
C LYS A 20 -13.63 -11.10 5.28
N GLU A 21 -13.21 -11.49 6.48
CA GLU A 21 -13.02 -10.56 7.60
C GLU A 21 -11.95 -9.52 7.26
N ILE A 22 -10.80 -9.95 6.75
CA ILE A 22 -9.72 -9.05 6.36
C ILE A 22 -10.19 -8.09 5.26
N LYS A 23 -10.89 -8.59 4.22
CA LYS A 23 -11.51 -7.75 3.18
C LYS A 23 -12.39 -6.66 3.80
N HIS A 24 -13.25 -7.05 4.74
CA HIS A 24 -14.17 -6.14 5.41
C HIS A 24 -13.43 -5.07 6.23
N GLN A 25 -12.47 -5.47 7.06
CA GLN A 25 -11.72 -4.58 7.94
C GLN A 25 -10.78 -3.64 7.16
N LEU A 26 -10.20 -4.10 6.05
CA LEU A 26 -9.34 -3.28 5.19
C LEU A 26 -10.13 -2.33 4.28
N TYR A 27 -11.43 -2.54 4.08
CA TYR A 27 -12.20 -1.64 3.23
C TYR A 27 -12.36 -0.26 3.91
N PRO A 28 -12.09 0.85 3.21
CA PRO A 28 -11.82 0.94 1.78
C PRO A 28 -10.34 1.08 1.41
N SER A 29 -9.40 1.03 2.37
CA SER A 29 -7.96 1.30 2.19
C SER A 29 -7.33 0.57 0.99
N TYR A 30 -7.62 -0.72 0.79
CA TYR A 30 -7.03 -1.49 -0.31
C TYR A 30 -7.48 -1.04 -1.72
N ARG A 31 -8.51 -0.21 -1.83
CA ARG A 31 -8.94 0.35 -3.12
C ARG A 31 -8.03 1.45 -3.63
N TYR A 32 -7.17 2.02 -2.78
CA TYR A 32 -6.17 3.00 -3.19
C TYR A 32 -4.83 2.32 -3.47
N LEU A 33 -4.56 2.08 -4.76
CA LEU A 33 -3.41 1.30 -5.22
C LEU A 33 -2.11 2.11 -5.29
N GLN A 34 -2.13 3.43 -5.07
CA GLN A 34 -0.99 4.31 -5.35
C GLN A 34 0.11 4.23 -4.29
N GLY A 35 -0.15 3.65 -3.11
CA GLY A 35 0.84 3.55 -2.04
C GLY A 35 0.42 2.71 -0.84
N ASN A 36 1.30 2.66 0.16
CA ASN A 36 1.07 2.08 1.48
C ASN A 36 0.55 0.63 1.51
N CYS A 37 0.87 -0.18 0.49
CA CYS A 37 0.51 -1.60 0.46
C CYS A 37 1.07 -2.39 1.66
N HIS A 38 2.22 -1.99 2.19
CA HIS A 38 2.80 -2.56 3.41
C HIS A 38 1.92 -2.37 4.66
N CYS A 39 1.17 -1.26 4.74
CA CYS A 39 0.18 -1.06 5.80
C CYS A 39 -0.97 -2.06 5.64
N ASN A 40 -1.54 -2.20 4.44
CA ASN A 40 -2.60 -3.18 4.18
C ASN A 40 -2.15 -4.60 4.52
N ALA A 41 -0.95 -5.00 4.08
CA ALA A 41 -0.39 -6.31 4.36
C ALA A 41 -0.13 -6.53 5.87
N HIS A 42 0.26 -5.48 6.61
CA HIS A 42 0.48 -5.59 8.04
C HIS A 42 -0.84 -5.74 8.82
N LEU A 43 -1.90 -5.00 8.48
CA LEU A 43 -3.21 -5.19 9.11
C LEU A 43 -3.75 -6.61 8.87
N SER A 44 -3.65 -7.10 7.64
CA SER A 44 -3.99 -8.48 7.33
C SER A 44 -3.20 -9.48 8.17
N SER A 45 -1.91 -9.21 8.43
CA SER A 45 -1.06 -10.06 9.25
C SER A 45 -1.51 -10.07 10.72
N LEU A 46 -1.90 -8.91 11.27
CA LEU A 46 -2.46 -8.83 12.63
C LEU A 46 -3.76 -9.62 12.75
N LEU A 47 -4.64 -9.54 11.76
CA LEU A 47 -5.89 -10.32 11.74
C LEU A 47 -5.64 -11.82 11.60
N LEU A 48 -4.72 -12.24 10.72
CA LEU A 48 -4.30 -13.64 10.64
C LEU A 48 -3.73 -14.14 11.98
N LYS A 49 -2.93 -13.32 12.65
CA LYS A 49 -2.37 -13.62 13.99
C LYS A 49 -3.46 -13.75 15.06
N LYS A 50 -4.46 -12.85 15.07
CA LYS A 50 -5.63 -12.92 15.96
C LYS A 50 -6.40 -14.24 15.85
N HIS A 51 -6.44 -14.82 14.64
CA HIS A 51 -7.05 -16.12 14.38
C HIS A 51 -6.09 -17.32 14.52
N ASN A 52 -4.86 -17.09 15.01
CA ASN A 52 -3.82 -18.11 15.14
C ASN A 52 -3.50 -18.83 13.81
N ILE A 53 -3.57 -18.11 12.68
CA ILE A 53 -3.22 -18.63 11.36
C ILE A 53 -1.73 -18.36 11.10
N PRO A 54 -0.88 -19.41 10.97
CA PRO A 54 0.51 -19.23 10.58
C PRO A 54 0.61 -18.62 9.19
N HIS A 55 1.43 -17.57 9.05
CA HIS A 55 1.58 -16.84 7.80
C HIS A 55 2.93 -16.11 7.76
N LYS A 56 3.29 -15.64 6.57
CA LYS A 56 4.43 -14.75 6.32
C LYS A 56 4.00 -13.59 5.45
N LYS A 57 4.94 -12.72 5.06
CA LYS A 57 4.74 -11.76 3.97
C LYS A 57 5.63 -12.09 2.79
N ILE A 58 5.06 -12.04 1.59
CA ILE A 58 5.81 -12.07 0.34
C ILE A 58 6.01 -10.63 -0.16
N TRP A 59 7.26 -10.26 -0.39
CA TRP A 59 7.69 -8.97 -0.91
C TRP A 59 8.26 -9.16 -2.30
N VAL A 60 7.76 -8.43 -3.29
CA VAL A 60 8.29 -8.44 -4.66
C VAL A 60 8.85 -7.06 -4.99
N PHE A 61 10.05 -7.04 -5.58
CA PHE A 61 10.82 -5.83 -5.85
C PHE A 61 11.09 -5.72 -7.35
N ALA A 62 10.82 -4.54 -7.90
CA ALA A 62 11.19 -4.20 -9.27
C ALA A 62 12.68 -3.85 -9.35
N PRO A 63 13.31 -3.91 -10.54
CA PRO A 63 14.75 -3.69 -10.68
C PRO A 63 15.23 -2.32 -10.19
N CYS A 64 14.39 -1.28 -10.22
CA CYS A 64 14.74 0.02 -9.64
C CYS A 64 15.09 -0.01 -8.14
N ARG A 65 14.69 -1.06 -7.41
CA ARG A 65 14.96 -1.22 -5.97
C ARG A 65 16.26 -1.96 -5.66
N TYR A 66 16.83 -2.72 -6.60
CA TYR A 66 18.06 -3.50 -6.34
C TYR A 66 19.15 -3.28 -7.40
N SER A 67 18.90 -2.47 -8.43
CA SER A 67 19.86 -2.11 -9.45
C SER A 67 20.02 -0.59 -9.59
N GLU A 68 21.26 -0.12 -9.41
CA GLU A 68 21.61 1.30 -9.62
C GLU A 68 21.43 1.74 -11.07
N THR A 69 21.57 0.83 -12.02
CA THR A 69 21.50 1.13 -13.45
C THR A 69 20.08 1.05 -14.01
N SER A 70 19.19 0.26 -13.39
CA SER A 70 17.81 0.10 -13.88
C SER A 70 16.84 1.12 -13.27
N ASN A 71 15.92 1.64 -14.09
CA ASN A 71 14.78 2.45 -13.66
C ASN A 71 13.45 1.69 -13.85
N GLU A 72 13.53 0.39 -14.10
CA GLU A 72 12.37 -0.46 -14.31
C GLU A 72 11.53 -0.59 -13.03
N VAL A 73 10.22 -0.41 -13.20
CA VAL A 73 9.19 -0.44 -12.15
C VAL A 73 8.06 -1.36 -12.62
N PHE A 74 7.23 -1.83 -11.69
CA PHE A 74 5.96 -2.44 -12.08
C PHE A 74 5.03 -1.36 -12.63
N LEU A 75 4.44 -1.64 -13.79
CA LEU A 75 3.47 -0.77 -14.46
C LEU A 75 2.10 -1.41 -14.36
N ILE A 76 1.32 -0.92 -13.40
CA ILE A 76 -0.02 -1.41 -13.08
C ILE A 76 -1.04 -0.47 -13.69
N GLN A 77 -2.03 -1.02 -14.40
CA GLN A 77 -3.15 -0.22 -14.90
C GLN A 77 -3.90 0.39 -13.70
N ASP A 78 -4.23 1.68 -13.76
CA ASP A 78 -4.96 2.33 -12.68
C ASP A 78 -6.48 2.11 -12.84
N PRO A 79 -7.10 1.21 -12.06
CA PRO A 79 -8.52 0.89 -12.23
C PRO A 79 -9.42 2.05 -11.81
N ASN A 80 -8.94 2.96 -10.97
CA ASN A 80 -9.71 4.10 -10.48
C ASN A 80 -9.48 5.36 -11.31
N HIS A 81 -8.57 5.33 -12.29
CA HIS A 81 -8.20 6.49 -13.10
C HIS A 81 -7.74 7.72 -12.28
N MET A 82 -7.17 7.52 -11.09
CA MET A 82 -6.68 8.59 -10.21
C MET A 82 -5.37 9.20 -10.67
N THR A 83 -4.57 8.46 -11.42
CA THR A 83 -3.28 8.89 -11.96
C THR A 83 -3.49 9.72 -13.23
N PRO A 84 -2.70 10.78 -13.44
CA PRO A 84 -2.80 11.58 -14.67
C PRO A 84 -2.51 10.80 -15.95
N LYS A 85 -1.72 9.72 -15.86
CA LYS A 85 -1.25 8.94 -17.00
C LYS A 85 -1.96 7.60 -17.18
N GLY A 86 -2.91 7.26 -16.31
CA GLY A 86 -3.67 6.00 -16.37
C GLY A 86 -2.92 4.76 -15.88
N TYR A 87 -1.70 4.91 -15.37
CA TYR A 87 -0.92 3.81 -14.81
C TYR A 87 -0.24 4.22 -13.50
N ILE A 88 -0.11 3.23 -12.62
CA ILE A 88 0.59 3.30 -11.35
C ILE A 88 1.97 2.70 -11.53
N ARG A 89 2.97 3.30 -10.85
CA ARG A 89 4.36 2.89 -10.91
C ARG A 89 4.79 2.40 -9.54
N TRP A 90 5.05 1.10 -9.38
CA TRP A 90 5.52 0.55 -8.11
C TRP A 90 6.99 0.13 -8.19
N GLY A 91 7.74 0.46 -7.14
CA GLY A 91 9.09 -0.09 -6.95
C GLY A 91 9.05 -1.45 -6.26
N TYR A 92 8.02 -1.72 -5.47
CA TYR A 92 7.82 -2.98 -4.76
C TYR A 92 6.33 -3.20 -4.50
N HIS A 93 5.95 -4.42 -4.15
CA HIS A 93 4.63 -4.75 -3.61
C HIS A 93 4.76 -5.83 -2.54
N VAL A 94 3.77 -5.92 -1.65
CA VAL A 94 3.76 -6.88 -0.54
C VAL A 94 2.36 -7.36 -0.22
N ALA A 95 2.24 -8.64 0.12
CA ALA A 95 1.01 -9.26 0.60
C ALA A 95 1.32 -10.35 1.66
N PRO A 96 0.37 -10.67 2.55
CA PRO A 96 0.46 -11.87 3.37
C PRO A 96 0.36 -13.13 2.52
N ILE A 97 1.08 -14.16 2.94
CA ILE A 97 1.10 -15.50 2.35
C ILE A 97 0.81 -16.53 3.44
N VAL A 98 -0.18 -17.39 3.20
CA VAL A 98 -0.61 -18.47 4.08
C VAL A 98 -0.37 -19.80 3.37
N GLN A 99 0.31 -20.74 4.02
CA GLN A 99 0.54 -22.06 3.46
C GLN A 99 -0.59 -23.02 3.90
N GLN A 100 -1.27 -23.63 2.93
CA GLN A 100 -2.29 -24.65 3.15
C GLN A 100 -1.86 -25.96 2.47
N GLY A 101 -1.25 -26.87 3.24
CA GLY A 101 -0.63 -28.06 2.68
C GLY A 101 0.54 -27.68 1.75
N ASN A 102 0.41 -28.00 0.46
CA ASN A 102 1.40 -27.66 -0.57
C ASN A 102 1.03 -26.41 -1.39
N GLN A 103 0.00 -25.68 -0.99
CA GLN A 103 -0.48 -24.49 -1.70
C GLN A 103 -0.13 -23.23 -0.92
N ASP A 104 0.39 -22.24 -1.64
CA ASP A 104 0.61 -20.89 -1.16
C ASP A 104 -0.60 -20.03 -1.53
N LEU A 105 -1.25 -19.46 -0.51
CA LEU A 105 -2.40 -18.58 -0.65
C LEU A 105 -2.00 -17.14 -0.32
N ILE A 106 -2.07 -16.26 -1.31
CA ILE A 106 -1.71 -14.86 -1.19
C ILE A 106 -2.96 -14.01 -1.00
N PHE A 107 -2.97 -13.24 0.07
CA PHE A 107 -4.10 -12.40 0.48
C PHE A 107 -3.90 -10.98 -0.05
N ASP A 108 -4.30 -10.72 -1.29
CA ASP A 108 -4.12 -9.40 -1.91
C ASP A 108 -5.38 -8.86 -2.57
N PHE A 109 -6.08 -8.00 -1.82
CA PHE A 109 -7.33 -7.38 -2.24
C PHE A 109 -7.16 -6.29 -3.31
N ASN A 110 -5.93 -5.90 -3.65
CA ASN A 110 -5.68 -5.04 -4.81
C ASN A 110 -5.97 -5.79 -6.12
N PHE A 111 -5.86 -7.12 -6.11
CA PHE A 111 -5.98 -7.97 -7.30
C PHE A 111 -7.11 -8.99 -7.23
N SER A 112 -7.42 -9.53 -6.04
CA SER A 112 -8.52 -10.46 -5.87
C SER A 112 -9.28 -10.22 -4.57
N GLU A 113 -10.59 -10.04 -4.71
CA GLU A 113 -11.51 -9.81 -3.61
C GLU A 113 -12.40 -11.02 -3.30
N GLU A 114 -12.37 -12.03 -4.16
CA GLU A 114 -13.27 -13.18 -4.09
C GLU A 114 -12.59 -14.40 -3.46
N ALA A 115 -11.29 -14.57 -3.72
CA ALA A 115 -10.48 -15.65 -3.16
C ALA A 115 -8.99 -15.27 -3.07
N PRO A 116 -8.20 -15.91 -2.18
CA PRO A 116 -6.76 -15.82 -2.23
C PRO A 116 -6.20 -16.23 -3.59
N LEU A 117 -5.09 -15.60 -3.99
CA LEU A 117 -4.38 -15.92 -5.23
C LEU A 117 -3.31 -16.97 -4.98
N ASN A 118 -2.99 -17.78 -5.98
CA ASN A 118 -1.73 -18.53 -5.94
C ASN A 118 -0.54 -17.64 -6.32
N LEU A 119 0.69 -18.13 -6.10
CA LEU A 119 1.92 -17.38 -6.36
C LEU A 119 2.07 -16.94 -7.81
N GLU A 120 1.76 -17.81 -8.77
CA GLU A 120 1.90 -17.51 -10.20
C GLU A 120 0.90 -16.43 -10.64
N GLU A 121 -0.36 -16.56 -10.22
CA GLU A 121 -1.40 -15.57 -10.47
C GLU A 121 -1.00 -14.20 -9.91
N TRP A 122 -0.56 -14.14 -8.65
CA TRP A 122 -0.16 -12.90 -8.01
C TRP A 122 1.04 -12.23 -8.69
N LEU A 123 2.07 -13.00 -9.05
CA LEU A 123 3.25 -12.47 -9.74
C LEU A 123 2.93 -12.00 -11.16
N SER A 124 1.95 -12.62 -11.84
CA SER A 124 1.53 -12.22 -13.18
C SER A 124 1.01 -10.77 -13.25
N HIS A 125 0.44 -10.27 -12.14
CA HIS A 125 -0.04 -8.89 -12.05
C HIS A 125 1.07 -7.84 -12.03
N MET A 126 2.31 -8.19 -11.68
CA MET A 126 3.43 -7.24 -11.62
C MET A 126 3.85 -6.71 -13.00
N ASN A 127 3.39 -7.37 -14.08
CA ASN A 127 3.59 -6.94 -15.47
C ASN A 127 5.07 -6.66 -15.83
N THR A 128 5.98 -7.47 -15.29
CA THR A 128 7.39 -7.50 -15.69
C THR A 128 7.95 -8.92 -15.61
N LYS A 129 8.97 -9.19 -16.42
CA LYS A 129 9.76 -10.42 -16.38
C LYS A 129 10.92 -10.35 -15.37
N ASN A 130 11.30 -9.15 -14.93
CA ASN A 130 12.43 -8.92 -14.04
C ASN A 130 11.93 -8.51 -12.67
N TYR A 131 12.05 -9.40 -11.69
CA TYR A 131 11.79 -9.09 -10.29
C TYR A 131 12.64 -9.97 -9.39
N GLN A 132 12.75 -9.55 -8.13
CA GLN A 132 13.20 -10.40 -7.03
C GLN A 132 12.08 -10.44 -6.00
N TYR A 133 11.83 -11.60 -5.38
CA TYR A 133 10.95 -11.65 -4.22
C TYR A 133 11.64 -12.25 -3.00
N LYS A 134 11.14 -11.91 -1.82
CA LYS A 134 11.53 -12.46 -0.52
C LYS A 134 10.29 -12.83 0.27
N ILE A 135 10.37 -13.92 1.03
CA ILE A 135 9.36 -14.32 1.99
C ILE A 135 9.93 -14.08 3.38
N GLU A 136 9.24 -13.27 4.17
CA GLU A 136 9.73 -12.73 5.44
C GLU A 136 8.71 -12.91 6.56
N GLU A 137 9.19 -12.84 7.80
CA GLU A 137 8.36 -13.00 8.99
C GLU A 137 7.24 -11.94 9.08
N PRO A 138 6.08 -12.30 9.65
CA PRO A 138 4.90 -11.44 9.69
C PRO A 138 5.05 -10.18 10.57
N GLU A 139 6.09 -10.08 11.38
CA GLU A 139 6.38 -8.88 12.17
C GLU A 139 7.04 -7.78 11.32
N ASN A 140 7.73 -8.15 10.24
CA ASN A 140 8.40 -7.19 9.36
C ASN A 140 7.37 -6.28 8.68
N PHE A 141 7.44 -4.99 9.00
CA PHE A 141 6.52 -3.95 8.54
C PHE A 141 6.97 -3.33 7.23
N LEU A 142 8.26 -2.98 7.14
CA LEU A 142 8.85 -2.37 5.94
C LEU A 142 10.34 -2.76 5.85
N PHE A 143 11.04 -2.21 4.86
CA PHE A 143 12.43 -2.56 4.57
C PHE A 143 13.36 -1.35 4.58
N TYR A 144 14.61 -1.59 4.97
CA TYR A 144 15.65 -0.59 4.92
C TYR A 144 16.17 -0.39 3.51
N SER A 145 16.59 0.84 3.22
CA SER A 145 17.21 1.18 1.96
C SER A 145 18.48 1.99 2.17
N SER A 146 19.44 1.81 1.27
CA SER A 146 20.71 2.51 1.27
C SER A 146 20.90 3.29 -0.04
N PRO A 147 21.62 4.42 -0.02
CA PRO A 147 22.06 5.10 -1.23
C PRO A 147 22.86 4.16 -2.15
N GLY A 148 22.67 4.29 -3.46
CA GLY A 148 23.53 3.61 -4.43
C GLY A 148 24.96 4.15 -4.41
N LEU A 149 25.94 3.26 -4.56
CA LEU A 149 27.38 3.58 -4.58
C LEU A 149 27.74 4.54 -5.72
N LYS A 150 27.21 4.32 -6.94
CA LYS A 150 27.44 5.18 -8.11
C LYS A 150 26.36 6.24 -8.28
N LYS A 151 25.19 6.04 -7.68
CA LYS A 151 24.05 6.98 -7.74
C LYS A 151 23.46 7.19 -6.34
N PRO A 152 24.06 8.10 -5.53
CA PRO A 152 23.64 8.31 -4.14
C PRO A 152 22.18 8.79 -3.98
N ASN A 153 21.59 9.34 -5.04
CA ASN A 153 20.18 9.74 -5.05
C ASN A 153 19.20 8.57 -5.23
N LYS A 154 19.68 7.36 -5.56
CA LYS A 154 18.85 6.16 -5.61
C LYS A 154 18.81 5.49 -4.24
N SER A 155 17.60 5.24 -3.76
CA SER A 155 17.31 4.45 -2.57
C SER A 155 17.12 2.99 -2.97
N LEU A 156 18.10 2.13 -2.66
CA LEU A 156 18.08 0.70 -2.98
C LEU A 156 17.77 -0.12 -1.75
N PHE A 157 16.95 -1.17 -1.88
CA PHE A 157 16.75 -2.16 -0.83
C PHE A 157 18.09 -2.79 -0.43
N ASN A 158 18.38 -2.80 0.86
CA ASN A 158 19.68 -3.26 1.38
C ASN A 158 19.67 -4.71 1.91
N GLY A 159 18.54 -5.40 1.78
CA GLY A 159 18.39 -6.79 2.23
C GLY A 159 17.66 -6.96 3.56
N ASN A 160 17.53 -5.90 4.37
CA ASN A 160 17.01 -5.97 5.74
C ASN A 160 15.61 -5.37 5.88
N PHE A 161 14.86 -5.91 6.83
CA PHE A 161 13.50 -5.48 7.20
C PHE A 161 13.45 -4.97 8.64
N TYR A 162 12.37 -4.27 8.98
CA TYR A 162 12.10 -3.80 10.34
C TYR A 162 10.62 -3.90 10.71
N PRO A 163 10.30 -4.14 11.98
CA PRO A 163 8.92 -4.18 12.48
C PRO A 163 8.39 -2.77 12.80
N ILE A 164 7.15 -2.69 13.30
CA ILE A 164 6.61 -1.44 13.87
C ILE A 164 7.19 -1.26 15.28
N GLU A 165 8.28 -0.49 15.38
CA GLU A 165 8.91 -0.13 16.65
C GLU A 165 9.56 1.26 16.57
N GLY A 166 9.98 1.79 17.72
CA GLY A 166 10.66 3.08 17.83
C GLY A 166 9.94 4.19 17.07
N THR A 167 10.68 4.88 16.19
CA THR A 167 10.16 5.99 15.38
C THR A 167 8.91 5.64 14.57
N CYS A 168 8.79 4.40 14.08
CA CYS A 168 7.64 3.95 13.29
C CYS A 168 6.35 3.97 14.14
N LEU A 169 6.46 3.43 15.36
CA LEU A 169 5.38 3.39 16.34
C LEU A 169 5.06 4.79 16.88
N GLU A 170 6.09 5.54 17.32
CA GLU A 170 5.96 6.89 17.89
C GLU A 170 5.26 7.86 16.93
N ASN A 171 5.54 7.74 15.63
CA ASN A 171 4.97 8.60 14.61
C ASN A 171 3.72 8.03 13.95
N LYS A 172 3.18 6.89 14.43
CA LYS A 172 1.97 6.24 13.93
C LYS A 172 2.01 5.98 12.42
N TRP A 173 3.14 5.45 11.91
CA TRP A 173 3.32 5.26 10.46
C TRP A 173 2.28 4.33 9.86
N PHE A 174 1.88 3.30 10.61
CA PHE A 174 0.90 2.32 10.17
C PHE A 174 -0.50 2.92 10.03
N GLU A 175 -0.96 3.62 11.06
CA GLU A 175 -2.26 4.30 11.08
C GLU A 175 -2.33 5.39 10.00
N LYS A 176 -1.26 6.20 9.89
CA LYS A 176 -1.16 7.25 8.86
C LYS A 176 -1.17 6.68 7.45
N GLY A 177 -0.54 5.54 7.23
CA GLY A 177 -0.51 4.90 5.91
C GLY A 177 -1.89 4.42 5.47
N LEU A 178 -2.65 3.78 6.37
CA LEU A 178 -4.04 3.38 6.12
C LEU A 178 -4.96 4.59 5.95
N ALA A 179 -4.80 5.61 6.80
CA ALA A 179 -5.57 6.84 6.72
C ALA A 179 -5.32 7.59 5.40
N ALA A 180 -4.08 7.58 4.88
CA ALA A 180 -3.76 8.21 3.61
C ALA A 180 -4.50 7.56 2.45
N ASN A 181 -4.53 6.23 2.43
CA ASN A 181 -5.24 5.45 1.41
C ASN A 181 -6.75 5.76 1.41
N GLU A 182 -7.38 5.69 2.59
CA GLU A 182 -8.82 5.96 2.73
C GLU A 182 -9.17 7.42 2.41
N THR A 183 -8.36 8.38 2.86
CA THR A 183 -8.60 9.80 2.59
C THR A 183 -8.47 10.10 1.10
N ALA A 184 -7.45 9.56 0.42
CA ALA A 184 -7.28 9.75 -1.01
C ALA A 184 -8.46 9.15 -1.81
N LEU A 185 -8.97 7.99 -1.40
CA LEU A 185 -10.16 7.42 -2.02
C LEU A 185 -11.41 8.28 -1.74
N THR A 186 -11.57 8.79 -0.53
CA THR A 186 -12.69 9.69 -0.17
C THR A 186 -12.67 10.94 -1.06
N MET A 187 -11.50 11.57 -1.22
CA MET A 187 -11.31 12.67 -2.17
C MET A 187 -11.67 12.29 -3.60
N HIS A 188 -11.31 11.09 -4.05
CA HIS A 188 -11.65 10.63 -5.38
C HIS A 188 -13.17 10.53 -5.59
N GLU A 189 -13.88 9.93 -4.63
CA GLU A 189 -15.33 9.72 -4.71
C GLU A 189 -16.13 11.01 -4.58
N GLU A 190 -15.70 11.94 -3.72
CA GLU A 190 -16.43 13.17 -3.40
C GLU A 190 -16.03 14.36 -4.27
N VAL A 191 -14.82 14.37 -4.81
CA VAL A 191 -14.28 15.53 -5.55
C VAL A 191 -14.05 15.20 -7.01
N ILE A 192 -13.24 14.18 -7.30
CA ILE A 192 -12.82 13.91 -8.69
C ILE A 192 -13.97 13.33 -9.51
N LYS A 193 -14.66 12.30 -9.01
CA LYS A 193 -15.78 11.68 -9.73
C LYS A 193 -16.92 12.68 -9.99
N PRO A 194 -17.36 13.52 -9.03
CA PRO A 194 -18.37 14.53 -9.30
C PRO A 194 -17.88 15.61 -10.26
N ALA A 195 -16.63 16.07 -10.14
CA ALA A 195 -16.06 17.02 -11.08
C ALA A 195 -16.04 16.48 -12.52
N LEU A 196 -15.69 15.20 -12.71
CA LEU A 196 -15.76 14.53 -14.02
C LEU A 196 -17.20 14.47 -14.55
N ARG A 197 -18.16 14.05 -13.72
CA ARG A 197 -19.58 13.98 -14.10
C ARG A 197 -20.15 15.35 -14.50
N ASN A 198 -19.65 16.41 -13.88
CA ASN A 198 -20.06 17.79 -14.14
C ASN A 198 -19.23 18.47 -15.24
N ASN A 199 -18.43 17.72 -16.02
CA ASN A 199 -17.59 18.24 -17.10
C ASN A 199 -16.65 19.38 -16.67
N ALA A 200 -16.08 19.26 -15.46
CA ALA A 200 -15.14 20.26 -14.97
C ALA A 200 -13.93 20.41 -15.91
N PRO A 201 -13.28 21.59 -15.94
CA PRO A 201 -12.12 21.83 -16.80
C PRO A 201 -11.02 20.78 -16.62
N SER A 202 -10.43 20.33 -17.72
CA SER A 202 -9.39 19.29 -17.72
C SER A 202 -8.19 19.62 -16.83
N VAL A 203 -7.85 20.91 -16.71
CA VAL A 203 -6.79 21.41 -15.83
C VAL A 203 -7.12 21.12 -14.36
N LEU A 204 -8.37 21.34 -13.93
CA LEU A 204 -8.79 21.07 -12.56
C LEU A 204 -8.71 19.58 -12.22
N ILE A 205 -9.22 18.74 -13.12
CA ILE A 205 -9.15 17.29 -12.98
C ILE A 205 -7.69 16.82 -12.90
N THR A 206 -6.83 17.37 -13.76
CA THR A 206 -5.41 17.03 -13.78
C THR A 206 -4.72 17.41 -12.48
N ASP A 207 -5.03 18.58 -11.92
CA ASP A 207 -4.49 19.02 -10.64
C ASP A 207 -4.93 18.09 -9.49
N TYR A 208 -6.20 17.70 -9.43
CA TYR A 208 -6.68 16.74 -8.42
C TYR A 208 -6.01 15.37 -8.57
N LYS A 209 -5.83 14.89 -9.81
CA LYS A 209 -5.08 13.66 -10.09
C LYS A 209 -3.60 13.78 -9.73
N TYR A 210 -2.99 14.95 -9.83
CA TYR A 210 -1.63 15.15 -9.31
C TYR A 210 -1.57 15.08 -7.79
N LEU A 211 -2.59 15.59 -7.10
CA LEU A 211 -2.66 15.59 -5.64
C LEU A 211 -2.81 14.17 -5.08
N ILE A 212 -3.76 13.39 -5.58
CA ILE A 212 -4.06 12.06 -5.01
C ILE A 212 -3.53 10.88 -5.83
N GLY A 213 -3.14 11.07 -7.10
CA GLY A 213 -2.65 9.99 -7.97
C GLY A 213 -1.20 9.57 -7.69
N SER A 214 -0.57 10.14 -6.67
CA SER A 214 0.77 9.77 -6.20
C SER A 214 0.82 9.86 -4.68
N ILE A 215 1.13 8.74 -4.01
CA ILE A 215 1.24 8.72 -2.56
C ILE A 215 2.27 9.74 -2.03
N ASN A 216 3.38 9.93 -2.75
CA ASN A 216 4.40 10.92 -2.38
C ASN A 216 3.88 12.37 -2.42
N ASN A 217 2.95 12.68 -3.31
CA ASN A 217 2.31 14.00 -3.35
C ASN A 217 1.28 14.12 -2.23
N PHE A 218 0.47 13.09 -2.04
CA PHE A 218 -0.54 13.04 -0.99
C PHE A 218 0.10 13.23 0.39
N GLU A 219 1.05 12.37 0.76
CA GLU A 219 1.69 12.43 2.07
C GLU A 219 2.44 13.74 2.29
N CYS A 220 3.10 14.26 1.26
CA CYS A 220 3.75 15.57 1.33
C CYS A 220 2.78 16.69 1.75
N VAL A 221 1.56 16.70 1.22
CA VAL A 221 0.57 17.74 1.49
C VAL A 221 -0.20 17.50 2.79
N PHE A 222 -0.68 16.27 2.99
CA PHE A 222 -1.62 15.94 4.07
C PHE A 222 -0.92 15.50 5.36
N ARG A 223 0.10 14.64 5.25
CA ARG A 223 0.86 14.13 6.41
C ARG A 223 1.95 15.08 6.85
N ASP A 224 2.80 15.49 5.91
CA ASP A 224 4.06 16.19 6.21
C ASP A 224 3.89 17.71 6.23
N LYS A 225 2.76 18.23 5.72
CA LYS A 225 2.46 19.67 5.58
C LYS A 225 3.62 20.42 4.92
N SER A 226 4.20 19.80 3.90
CA SER A 226 5.42 20.21 3.21
C SER A 226 5.17 20.41 1.72
N PHE A 227 6.24 20.68 0.96
CA PHE A 227 6.20 20.93 -0.47
C PHE A 227 7.12 19.97 -1.23
N ASN A 228 6.79 19.72 -2.49
CA ASN A 228 7.67 18.99 -3.41
C ASN A 228 7.62 19.62 -4.80
N ARG A 229 8.29 19.01 -5.79
CA ARG A 229 8.37 19.52 -7.17
C ARG A 229 7.02 19.73 -7.86
N ARG A 230 5.96 19.06 -7.40
CA ARG A 230 4.59 19.16 -7.94
C ARG A 230 3.65 19.89 -6.99
N MET A 231 3.76 19.62 -5.69
CA MET A 231 2.95 20.22 -4.64
C MET A 231 3.61 21.51 -4.14
N THR A 232 3.72 22.50 -5.03
CA THR A 232 4.39 23.78 -4.75
C THR A 232 3.53 24.67 -3.83
N PRO A 233 4.09 25.76 -3.25
CA PRO A 233 3.30 26.72 -2.49
C PRO A 233 2.12 27.28 -3.27
N GLU A 234 2.31 27.61 -4.55
CA GLU A 234 1.26 28.16 -5.41
C GLU A 234 0.14 27.14 -5.67
N PHE A 235 0.51 25.86 -5.83
CA PHE A 235 -0.47 24.78 -5.97
C PHE A 235 -1.31 24.64 -4.70
N GLN A 236 -0.65 24.62 -3.52
CA GLN A 236 -1.37 24.46 -2.26
C GLN A 236 -2.22 25.69 -1.93
N GLU A 237 -1.76 26.90 -2.24
CA GLU A 237 -2.54 28.14 -2.08
C GLU A 237 -3.81 28.12 -2.96
N LYS A 238 -3.67 27.73 -4.22
CA LYS A 238 -4.79 27.58 -5.16
C LYS A 238 -5.88 26.64 -4.63
N TYR A 239 -5.49 25.59 -3.90
CA TYR A 239 -6.39 24.56 -3.39
C TYR A 239 -6.52 24.55 -1.86
N HIS A 240 -6.22 25.66 -1.18
CA HIS A 240 -6.07 25.70 0.28
C HIS A 240 -7.31 25.21 1.03
N ASN A 241 -8.51 25.61 0.61
CA ASN A 241 -9.76 25.20 1.26
C ASN A 241 -9.98 23.68 1.16
N LEU A 242 -9.75 23.11 -0.02
CA LEU A 242 -9.86 21.68 -0.25
C LEU A 242 -8.83 20.91 0.60
N ILE A 243 -7.58 21.36 0.57
CA ILE A 243 -6.48 20.73 1.31
C ILE A 243 -6.76 20.79 2.82
N ASN A 244 -7.18 21.94 3.34
CA ASN A 244 -7.45 22.09 4.77
C ASN A 244 -8.62 21.23 5.24
N TYR A 245 -9.70 21.13 4.43
CA TYR A 245 -10.79 20.21 4.72
C TYR A 245 -10.31 18.75 4.81
N TYR A 246 -9.58 18.28 3.79
CA TYR A 246 -9.12 16.89 3.74
C TYR A 246 -7.96 16.58 4.70
N ARG A 247 -7.26 17.60 5.22
CA ARG A 247 -6.40 17.42 6.40
C ARG A 247 -7.21 17.04 7.63
N GLY A 248 -8.39 17.64 7.84
CA GLY A 248 -9.31 17.23 8.91
C GLY A 248 -9.75 15.77 8.72
N VAL A 249 -10.23 15.42 7.52
CA VAL A 249 -10.63 14.04 7.20
C VAL A 249 -9.48 13.04 7.40
N PHE A 250 -8.25 13.43 7.07
CA PHE A 250 -7.07 12.59 7.29
C PHE A 250 -6.81 12.32 8.78
N GLU A 251 -6.92 13.35 9.65
CA GLU A 251 -6.78 13.17 11.10
C GLU A 251 -7.90 12.30 11.68
N ASP A 252 -9.15 12.50 11.25
CA ASP A 252 -10.29 11.66 11.65
C ASP A 252 -10.05 10.19 11.27
N ASN A 253 -9.50 9.95 10.07
CA ASN A 253 -9.14 8.62 9.61
C ASN A 253 -7.98 8.02 10.42
N ILE A 254 -6.98 8.81 10.83
CA ILE A 254 -5.91 8.32 11.72
C ILE A 254 -6.52 7.81 13.03
N GLU A 255 -7.46 8.56 13.63
CA GLU A 255 -8.13 8.14 14.87
C GLU A 255 -8.96 6.87 14.68
N LYS A 256 -9.72 6.79 13.57
CA LYS A 256 -10.49 5.61 13.20
C LYS A 256 -9.59 4.37 13.11
N TRP A 257 -8.49 4.44 12.34
CA TRP A 257 -7.57 3.32 12.18
C TRP A 257 -6.84 2.99 13.48
N SER A 258 -6.48 3.99 14.29
CA SER A 258 -5.88 3.78 15.61
C SER A 258 -6.78 2.91 16.50
N LYS A 259 -8.09 3.22 16.57
CA LYS A 259 -9.06 2.45 17.37
C LYS A 259 -9.20 1.01 16.86
N LEU A 260 -9.34 0.85 15.54
CA LEU A 260 -9.49 -0.47 14.92
C LEU A 260 -8.25 -1.35 15.16
N ILE A 261 -7.05 -0.79 15.07
CA ILE A 261 -5.80 -1.52 15.35
C ILE A 261 -5.73 -1.93 16.83
N GLN A 262 -6.13 -1.05 17.76
CA GLN A 262 -6.21 -1.36 19.19
C GLN A 262 -7.21 -2.49 19.51
N ASP A 263 -8.30 -2.62 18.74
CA ASP A 263 -9.28 -3.71 18.92
C ASP A 263 -8.81 -5.07 18.35
N ILE A 264 -7.73 -5.06 17.56
CA ILE A 264 -7.14 -6.26 16.95
C ILE A 264 -5.97 -6.81 17.79
N VAL A 265 -5.13 -5.91 18.32
CA VAL A 265 -3.92 -6.23 19.11
C VAL A 265 -4.27 -6.50 20.55
#